data_AF-A0A0K2RJH0-F1
#
_entry.id   AF-A0A0K2RJH0-F1
#
_cell.length_a   1.000
_cell.length_b   1.000
_cell.length_c   1.000
_cell.angle_alpha   90.00
_cell.angle_beta   90.00
_cell.angle_gamma   90.00
#
_symmetry.space_group_name_H-M   'P 1'
#
loop_
_entity.id
_entity.type
_entity.pdbx_description
1 polymer ?
#
loop_
_entity_poly.entity_id
_entity_poly.type
_entity_poly.pdbx_seq_one_letter_code
_entity_poly.pdbx_strand_id
1 'polypeptide(L)'
;MALERTRMFAGLRELPKYHLVRGFAAVRAQVAEAGEALAEAGIIDDASDVFFLDFNDARHGLDGKDLHELVAQRREAYELELKRRHVPRVLLSDGTEPEALPAGLLSGATGAPASDGMLLGTRLRREP
;
A
#
# COMPACT_ATOMS: atom_id res chain seq x y z
N MET A 1 25.61 13.43 -28.86
CA MET A 1 24.13 13.50 -29.03
C MET A 1 23.36 12.51 -28.15
N ALA A 2 23.65 11.20 -28.13
CA ALA A 2 22.85 10.25 -27.34
C ALA A 2 22.88 10.50 -25.81
N LEU A 3 24.07 10.69 -25.23
CA LEU A 3 24.24 10.92 -23.79
C LEU A 3 23.54 12.19 -23.28
N GLU A 4 23.54 13.25 -24.08
CA GLU A 4 22.90 14.53 -23.78
C GLU A 4 21.38 14.40 -23.74
N ARG A 5 20.79 13.73 -24.75
CA ARG A 5 19.35 13.42 -24.78
C ARG A 5 18.95 12.52 -23.61
N THR A 6 19.76 11.51 -23.28
CA THR A 6 19.51 10.67 -22.11
C THR A 6 19.49 11.47 -20.83
N ARG A 7 20.45 12.38 -20.60
CA ARG A 7 20.46 13.25 -19.41
C ARG A 7 19.27 14.20 -19.37
N MET A 8 18.87 14.75 -20.52
CA MET A 8 17.72 15.65 -20.63
C MET A 8 16.39 14.95 -20.30
N PHE A 9 16.24 13.68 -20.70
CA PHE A 9 14.98 12.94 -20.54
C PHE A 9 14.96 11.94 -19.39
N ALA A 10 16.07 11.68 -18.70
CA ALA A 10 16.14 10.70 -17.62
C ALA A 10 15.11 10.97 -16.51
N GLY A 11 14.79 12.23 -16.22
CA GLY A 11 13.79 12.62 -15.22
C GLY A 11 12.34 12.32 -15.63
N LEU A 12 12.05 12.21 -16.93
CA LEU A 12 10.68 11.93 -17.40
C LEU A 12 10.19 10.55 -17.01
N ARG A 13 11.08 9.62 -16.64
CA ARG A 13 10.71 8.28 -16.18
C ARG A 13 9.85 8.29 -14.91
N GLU A 14 9.97 9.33 -14.09
CA GLU A 14 9.20 9.46 -12.84
C GLU A 14 7.88 10.23 -13.03
N LEU A 15 7.73 10.94 -14.16
CA LEU A 15 6.59 11.79 -14.43
C LEU A 15 5.24 11.03 -14.45
N PRO A 16 5.14 9.82 -15.05
CA PRO A 16 3.90 9.05 -15.00
C PRO A 16 3.47 8.71 -13.57
N LYS A 17 4.42 8.27 -12.73
CA LYS A 17 4.16 7.94 -11.32
C LYS A 17 3.72 9.18 -10.55
N TYR A 18 4.36 10.32 -10.79
CA TYR A 18 4.00 11.59 -10.15
C TYR A 18 2.54 11.98 -10.45
N HIS A 19 2.14 11.97 -11.72
CA HIS A 19 0.77 12.31 -12.10
C HIS A 19 -0.26 11.30 -11.57
N LEU A 20 0.08 10.01 -11.56
CA LEU A 20 -0.77 8.97 -11.00
C LEU A 20 -1.02 9.20 -9.50
N VAL A 21 0.03 9.47 -8.72
CA VAL A 21 -0.12 9.77 -7.27
C VAL A 21 -0.92 11.05 -7.04
N ARG A 22 -0.72 12.09 -7.86
CA ARG A 22 -1.53 13.32 -7.81
C ARG A 22 -3.00 13.05 -8.11
N GLY A 23 -3.29 12.19 -9.08
CA GLY A 23 -4.65 11.73 -9.37
C GLY A 23 -5.26 10.97 -8.20
N PHE A 24 -4.52 10.04 -7.61
CA PHE A 24 -4.99 9.29 -6.43
C PHE A 24 -5.24 10.19 -5.22
N ALA A 25 -4.48 11.26 -5.02
CA ALA A 25 -4.76 12.22 -3.95
C ALA A 25 -6.13 12.89 -4.14
N ALA A 26 -6.49 13.26 -5.37
CA ALA A 26 -7.80 13.83 -5.68
C ALA A 26 -8.93 12.79 -5.49
N VAL A 27 -8.74 11.56 -5.98
CA VAL A 27 -9.72 10.47 -5.78
C VAL A 27 -9.90 10.19 -4.29
N ARG A 28 -8.81 10.15 -3.51
CA ARG A 28 -8.87 9.92 -2.06
C ARG A 28 -9.68 10.99 -1.33
N ALA A 29 -9.60 12.25 -1.75
CA ALA A 29 -10.42 13.32 -1.18
C ALA A 29 -11.92 13.08 -1.42
N GLN A 30 -12.29 12.68 -2.64
CA GLN A 30 -13.68 12.36 -2.99
C GLN A 30 -14.20 11.11 -2.26
N VAL A 31 -13.36 10.10 -2.06
CA VAL A 31 -13.70 8.92 -1.26
C VAL A 31 -13.91 9.30 0.21
N ALA A 32 -13.13 10.23 0.75
CA ALA A 32 -13.32 10.70 2.12
C ALA A 32 -14.66 11.43 2.29
N GLU A 33 -15.07 12.27 1.33
CA GLU A 33 -16.39 12.91 1.34
C GLU A 33 -17.53 11.88 1.32
N ALA A 34 -17.39 10.80 0.53
CA ALA A 34 -18.37 9.71 0.54
C ALA A 34 -18.42 8.98 1.90
N GLY A 35 -17.27 8.84 2.57
CA GLY A 35 -17.20 8.29 3.92
C GLY A 35 -17.94 9.15 4.95
N GLU A 36 -17.83 10.47 4.87
CA GLU A 36 -18.60 11.40 5.72
C GLU A 36 -20.10 11.21 5.52
N ALA A 37 -20.57 11.12 4.27
CA ALA A 37 -21.98 10.91 3.97
C ALA A 37 -22.51 9.56 4.49
N LEU A 38 -21.72 8.49 4.38
CA LEU A 38 -22.08 7.17 4.90
C LEU A 38 -22.13 7.14 6.43
N ALA A 39 -21.19 7.83 7.10
CA ALA A 39 -21.17 7.93 8.55
C ALA A 39 -22.34 8.79 9.08
N GLU A 40 -22.65 9.92 8.43
CA GLU A 40 -23.81 10.75 8.78
C GLU A 40 -25.13 9.99 8.62
N ALA A 41 -25.23 9.11 7.61
CA ALA A 41 -26.37 8.23 7.41
C ALA A 41 -26.42 7.04 8.39
N GLY A 42 -25.41 6.86 9.24
CA GLY A 42 -25.32 5.74 10.18
C GLY A 42 -25.15 4.38 9.51
N ILE A 43 -24.53 4.34 8.32
CA ILE A 43 -24.25 3.11 7.57
C ILE A 43 -22.90 2.49 7.97
N ILE A 44 -21.97 3.32 8.44
CA ILE A 44 -20.67 2.97 9.02
C ILE A 44 -20.44 3.82 10.29
N ASP A 45 -19.59 3.35 11.19
CA ASP A 45 -19.33 4.00 12.48
C ASP A 45 -18.42 5.25 12.35
N ASP A 46 -17.38 5.19 11.51
CA ASP A 46 -16.42 6.28 11.30
C ASP A 46 -16.25 6.56 9.80
N ALA A 47 -16.11 7.84 9.41
CA ALA A 47 -15.94 8.23 8.00
C ALA A 47 -14.71 7.58 7.34
N SER A 48 -13.65 7.28 8.10
CA SER A 48 -12.45 6.61 7.61
C SER A 48 -12.68 5.12 7.29
N ASP A 49 -13.78 4.53 7.76
CA ASP A 49 -14.09 3.13 7.46
C ASP A 49 -14.45 2.91 5.99
N VAL A 50 -14.73 3.98 5.23
CA VAL A 50 -14.87 3.95 3.77
C VAL A 50 -13.65 3.36 3.07
N PHE A 51 -12.45 3.44 3.67
CA PHE A 51 -11.23 2.87 3.10
C PHE A 51 -11.13 1.34 3.24
N PHE A 52 -12.07 0.70 3.96
CA PHE A 52 -12.25 -0.75 3.97
C PHE A 52 -13.31 -1.20 2.95
N LEU A 53 -13.95 -0.28 2.22
CA LEU A 53 -14.99 -0.57 1.25
C LEU A 53 -14.46 -0.47 -0.18
N ASP A 54 -15.00 -1.28 -1.09
CA ASP A 54 -14.84 -1.02 -2.51
C ASP A 54 -15.95 -0.07 -3.03
N PHE A 55 -15.84 0.38 -4.28
CA PHE A 55 -16.81 1.33 -4.84
C PHE A 55 -18.24 0.77 -4.94
N ASN A 56 -18.40 -0.55 -5.06
CA ASN A 56 -19.72 -1.17 -5.11
C ASN A 56 -20.34 -1.27 -3.72
N ASP A 57 -19.54 -1.60 -2.70
CA ASP A 57 -19.96 -1.57 -1.30
C ASP A 57 -20.40 -0.16 -0.90
N ALA A 58 -19.60 0.86 -1.20
CA ALA A 58 -19.93 2.26 -0.92
C ALA A 58 -21.23 2.69 -1.63
N ARG A 59 -21.42 2.28 -2.89
CA ARG A 59 -22.68 2.55 -3.61
C ARG A 59 -23.89 1.88 -2.93
N HIS A 60 -23.78 0.61 -2.56
CA HIS A 60 -24.86 -0.05 -1.83
C HIS A 60 -25.13 0.59 -0.47
N GLY A 61 -24.10 1.08 0.20
CA GLY A 61 -24.24 1.84 1.44
C GLY A 61 -25.02 3.14 1.25
N LEU A 62 -24.75 3.89 0.17
CA LEU A 62 -25.51 5.08 -0.20
C LEU A 62 -26.98 4.77 -0.54
N ASP A 63 -27.26 3.55 -1.02
CA ASP A 63 -28.62 3.03 -1.23
C ASP A 63 -29.27 2.50 0.08
N GLY A 64 -28.58 2.62 1.23
CA GLY A 64 -29.10 2.28 2.56
C GLY A 64 -28.77 0.87 3.06
N LYS A 65 -27.87 0.14 2.41
CA LYS A 65 -27.39 -1.16 2.92
C LYS A 65 -26.49 -0.96 4.14
N ASP A 66 -26.79 -1.66 5.24
CA ASP A 66 -25.90 -1.72 6.41
C ASP A 66 -24.54 -2.37 6.07
N LEU A 67 -23.45 -1.71 6.46
CA LEU A 67 -22.07 -2.15 6.18
C LEU A 67 -21.23 -2.42 7.44
N HIS A 68 -21.77 -2.30 8.66
CA HIS A 68 -20.99 -2.42 9.90
C HIS A 68 -20.23 -3.76 10.00
N GLU A 69 -20.90 -4.88 9.75
CA GLU A 69 -20.28 -6.21 9.82
C GLU A 69 -19.16 -6.38 8.79
N LEU A 70 -19.37 -5.86 7.56
CA LEU A 70 -18.38 -5.93 6.49
C LEU A 70 -17.13 -5.11 6.81
N VAL A 71 -17.32 -3.89 7.32
CA VAL A 71 -16.23 -3.01 7.78
C VAL A 71 -15.45 -3.71 8.90
N ALA A 72 -16.13 -4.23 9.92
CA ALA A 72 -15.50 -4.88 11.07
C ALA A 72 -14.62 -6.05 10.62
N GLN A 73 -15.14 -6.92 9.74
CA GLN A 73 -14.39 -8.06 9.21
C GLN A 73 -13.13 -7.63 8.44
N ARG A 74 -13.24 -6.59 7.59
CA ARG A 74 -12.11 -6.12 6.77
C ARG A 74 -11.07 -5.37 7.59
N ARG A 75 -11.50 -4.65 8.63
CA ARG A 75 -10.60 -4.01 9.60
C ARG A 75 -9.78 -5.06 10.37
N GLU A 76 -10.42 -6.13 10.85
CA GLU A 76 -9.72 -7.24 11.51
C GLU A 76 -8.67 -7.88 10.57
N ALA A 77 -9.05 -8.18 9.32
CA ALA A 77 -8.14 -8.72 8.32
C ALA A 77 -6.94 -7.79 8.05
N TYR A 78 -7.19 -6.48 7.97
CA TYR A 78 -6.14 -5.48 7.80
C TYR A 78 -5.19 -5.42 9.00
N GLU A 79 -5.70 -5.46 10.23
CA GLU A 79 -4.87 -5.49 11.43
C GLU A 79 -4.00 -6.75 11.53
N LEU A 80 -4.50 -7.89 11.05
CA LEU A 80 -3.72 -9.12 10.94
C LEU A 80 -2.60 -8.97 9.89
N GLU A 81 -2.91 -8.37 8.74
CA GLU A 81 -1.91 -8.12 7.69
C GLU A 81 -0.82 -7.14 8.14
N LEU A 82 -1.16 -6.09 8.88
CA LEU A 82 -0.18 -5.15 9.44
C LEU A 82 0.83 -5.80 10.39
N LYS A 83 0.47 -6.93 11.01
CA LYS A 83 1.36 -7.69 11.90
C LYS A 83 2.29 -8.63 11.13
N ARG A 84 2.12 -8.79 9.82
CA ARG A 84 2.93 -9.66 8.96
C ARG A 84 4.38 -9.15 8.90
N ARG A 85 5.34 -10.02 9.23
CA ARG A 85 6.78 -9.71 9.22
C ARG A 85 7.46 -9.93 7.86
N HIS A 86 6.84 -10.74 7.00
CA HIS A 86 7.39 -11.19 5.74
C HIS A 86 6.32 -11.14 4.66
N VAL A 87 6.54 -10.35 3.62
CA VAL A 87 5.66 -10.28 2.45
C VAL A 87 6.38 -10.98 1.30
N PRO A 88 5.85 -12.10 0.79
CA PRO A 88 6.50 -12.86 -0.26
C PRO A 88 6.64 -12.03 -1.54
N ARG A 89 7.78 -12.13 -2.22
CA ARG A 89 8.00 -11.49 -3.54
C ARG A 89 7.27 -12.23 -4.65
N VAL A 90 7.13 -13.54 -4.49
CA VAL A 90 6.41 -14.44 -5.40
C VAL A 90 5.58 -15.38 -4.54
N LEU A 91 4.28 -15.46 -4.83
CA LEU A 91 3.36 -16.38 -4.18
C LEU A 91 2.65 -17.18 -5.28
N LEU A 92 2.70 -18.50 -5.21
CA LEU A 92 1.98 -19.39 -6.13
C LEU A 92 0.50 -19.47 -5.72
N SER A 93 -0.37 -19.90 -6.65
CA SER A 93 -1.82 -19.96 -6.43
C SER A 93 -2.23 -20.92 -5.30
N ASP A 94 -1.39 -21.88 -4.96
CA ASP A 94 -1.57 -22.80 -3.83
C ASP A 94 -1.05 -22.24 -2.49
N GLY A 95 -0.52 -21.01 -2.49
CA GLY A 95 0.06 -20.35 -1.33
C GLY A 95 1.54 -20.65 -1.08
N THR A 96 2.21 -21.42 -1.95
CA THR A 96 3.63 -21.71 -1.80
C THR A 96 4.51 -20.50 -2.17
N GLU A 97 5.50 -20.19 -1.33
CA GLU A 97 6.54 -19.21 -1.63
C GLU A 97 7.85 -19.94 -1.99
N PRO A 98 8.30 -19.93 -3.27
CA PRO A 98 9.51 -20.65 -3.68
C PRO A 98 10.80 -20.04 -3.14
N GLU A 99 10.79 -18.75 -2.78
CA GLU A 99 11.94 -18.02 -2.22
C GLU A 99 12.03 -18.15 -0.68
N ALA A 100 11.12 -18.89 -0.03
CA ALA A 100 11.14 -19.09 1.41
C ALA A 100 12.34 -19.96 1.81
N LEU A 101 13.44 -19.32 2.23
CA LEU A 101 14.59 -20.04 2.80
C LEU A 101 14.22 -20.64 4.16
N PRO A 102 14.62 -21.89 4.46
CA PRO A 102 14.42 -22.45 5.79
C PRO A 102 15.12 -21.59 6.85
N ALA A 103 14.42 -21.37 7.97
CA ALA A 103 14.73 -20.39 9.02
C ALA A 103 16.11 -20.54 9.74
N GLY A 104 17.00 -21.41 9.27
CA GLY A 104 18.32 -21.70 9.86
C GLY A 104 19.54 -21.36 8.99
N LEU A 105 19.39 -20.87 7.75
CA LEU A 105 20.53 -20.69 6.83
C LEU A 105 21.05 -19.24 6.72
N LEU A 106 20.54 -18.31 7.53
CA LEU A 106 20.98 -16.91 7.50
C LEU A 106 21.96 -16.60 8.64
N SER A 107 23.08 -17.31 8.69
CA SER A 107 24.32 -16.82 9.31
C SER A 107 25.21 -16.26 8.21
N GLY A 108 24.79 -15.15 7.62
CA GLY A 108 25.52 -14.50 6.52
C GLY A 108 24.62 -13.49 5.82
N ALA A 109 24.76 -12.22 6.17
CA ALA A 109 24.02 -11.13 5.55
C ALA A 109 24.44 -10.99 4.06
N THR A 110 23.68 -11.60 3.15
CA THR A 110 23.78 -11.36 1.71
C THR A 110 22.85 -10.20 1.34
N GLY A 111 23.27 -8.98 1.70
CA GLY A 111 22.68 -7.77 1.13
C GLY A 111 23.07 -7.64 -0.35
N ALA A 112 22.15 -7.19 -1.20
CA ALA A 112 22.50 -6.80 -2.56
C ALA A 112 23.52 -5.65 -2.53
N PRO A 113 24.59 -5.67 -3.34
CA PRO A 113 25.58 -4.60 -3.35
C PRO A 113 24.93 -3.32 -3.90
N ALA A 114 24.56 -2.42 -3.00
CA ALA A 114 24.20 -1.06 -3.33
C ALA A 114 25.44 -0.19 -3.11
N SER A 115 26.12 0.13 -4.21
CA SER A 115 27.27 1.04 -4.35
C SER A 115 28.59 0.66 -3.65
N ASP A 116 29.70 0.72 -4.41
CA ASP A 116 31.06 0.76 -3.88
C ASP A 116 31.25 2.08 -3.10
N GLY A 117 30.99 2.03 -1.80
CA GLY A 117 31.17 3.14 -0.88
C GLY A 117 30.91 2.71 0.55
N MET A 118 31.97 2.57 1.35
CA MET A 118 31.86 2.25 2.77
C MET A 118 31.27 3.45 3.53
N LEU A 119 29.97 3.41 3.80
CA LEU A 119 29.29 4.39 4.66
C LEU A 119 29.23 3.85 6.09
N LEU A 120 30.12 4.35 6.95
CA LEU A 120 29.99 4.19 8.40
C LEU A 120 28.98 5.22 8.92
N GLY A 121 27.78 4.75 9.28
CA GLY A 121 26.78 5.58 9.93
C GLY A 121 25.71 4.73 10.60
N THR A 122 25.40 5.03 11.86
CA THR A 122 24.25 4.46 12.57
C THR A 122 22.99 5.16 12.06
N ARG A 123 22.19 4.50 11.22
CA ARG A 123 20.88 5.03 10.80
C ARG A 123 19.75 4.33 11.55
N LEU A 124 19.37 4.92 12.67
CA LEU A 124 18.07 4.71 13.30
C LEU A 124 17.13 5.82 12.82
N ARG A 125 16.17 5.48 11.96
CA ARG A 125 14.87 6.14 11.93
C ARG A 125 13.85 5.25 11.24
N ARG A 126 12.82 4.87 12.01
CA ARG A 126 11.47 4.64 11.50
C ARG A 126 10.79 6.00 11.34
N GLU A 127 9.85 6.04 10.40
CA GLU A 127 9.04 7.16 9.89
C GLU A 127 9.74 8.16 8.95
N PRO A 128 9.28 8.24 7.69
CA PRO A 128 8.84 9.49 7.08
C PRO A 128 7.40 9.86 7.46
#